data_AF-A0A924SAN1-F1
#
_entry.id   AF-A0A924SAN1-F1
#
_cell.length_a   1.000
_cell.length_b   1.000
_cell.length_c   1.000
_cell.angle_alpha   90.00
_cell.angle_beta   90.00
_cell.angle_gamma   90.00
#
_symmetry.space_group_name_H-M   'P 1'
#
loop_
_entity.id
_entity.type
_entity.pdbx_description
1 polymer ?
#
loop_
_entity_poly.entity_id
_entity_poly.type
_entity_poly.pdbx_seq_one_letter_code
_entity_poly.pdbx_strand_id
1 'polypeptide(L)' 'AALYVTTGVNVGAAAKAKKLITIGSDTSCATSGNCVMSVSADPKVEIVVNRAAAAAVGAVFKAAFRMMIREV' A
#
# COMPACT_ATOMS: atom_id res chain seq x y z
N ALA A 1 10.61 -4.10 -7.30
CA ALA A 1 9.78 -3.37 -8.28
C ALA A 1 8.46 -2.99 -7.62
N ALA A 2 7.86 -1.87 -8.05
CA ALA A 2 6.60 -1.38 -7.53
C ALA A 2 5.57 -1.28 -8.66
N LEU A 3 4.31 -1.52 -8.33
CA LEU A 3 3.18 -1.38 -9.25
C LEU A 3 2.28 -0.27 -8.73
N TYR A 4 2.11 0.78 -9.53
CA TYR A 4 1.15 1.82 -9.24
C TYR A 4 -0.23 1.38 -9.73
N VAL A 5 -1.21 1.39 -8.82
CA VAL A 5 -2.57 0.93 -9.07
C VAL A 5 -3.47 2.16 -9.11
N THR A 6 -4.00 2.45 -10.30
CA THR A 6 -5.02 3.49 -10.46
C THR A 6 -6.38 2.98 -9.97
N THR A 7 -7.29 3.92 -9.71
CA THR A 7 -8.63 3.66 -9.19
C THR A 7 -9.37 2.59 -10.02
N GLY A 8 -10.01 1.63 -9.34
CA GLY A 8 -10.87 0.61 -9.99
C GLY A 8 -10.15 -0.66 -10.48
N VAL A 9 -8.84 -0.79 -10.28
CA VAL A 9 -8.07 -1.99 -10.68
C VAL A 9 -7.71 -2.84 -9.46
N ASN A 10 -8.18 -4.09 -9.41
CA ASN A 10 -7.85 -5.01 -8.33
C ASN A 10 -6.76 -6.02 -8.75
N VAL A 11 -5.50 -5.66 -8.51
CA VAL A 11 -4.31 -6.47 -8.85
C VAL A 11 -3.59 -7.03 -7.62
N GLY A 12 -4.18 -6.90 -6.43
CA GLY A 12 -3.54 -7.26 -5.16
C GLY A 12 -3.04 -8.70 -5.12
N ALA A 13 -3.86 -9.66 -5.59
CA ALA A 13 -3.48 -11.07 -5.64
C ALA A 13 -2.32 -11.35 -6.61
N ALA A 14 -2.35 -10.76 -7.81
CA ALA A 14 -1.31 -10.94 -8.82
C ALA A 14 0.02 -10.28 -8.38
N ALA A 15 -0.07 -9.09 -7.76
CA ALA A 15 1.09 -8.41 -7.20
C ALA A 15 1.70 -9.18 -6.03
N LYS A 16 0.87 -9.75 -5.15
CA LYS A 16 1.31 -10.61 -4.05
C LYS A 16 2.06 -11.84 -4.55
N ALA A 17 1.54 -12.52 -5.56
CA ALA A 17 2.22 -13.68 -6.17
C ALA A 17 3.61 -13.31 -6.75
N LYS A 18 3.77 -12.08 -7.26
CA LYS A 18 5.01 -11.57 -7.82
C LYS A 18 5.90 -10.82 -6.82
N LYS A 19 5.52 -10.78 -5.52
CA LYS A 19 6.22 -10.01 -4.47
C LYS A 19 6.43 -8.54 -4.86
N LEU A 20 5.44 -7.95 -5.52
CA LEU A 20 5.46 -6.54 -5.93
C LEU A 20 4.76 -5.68 -4.90
N ILE A 21 5.38 -4.54 -4.57
CA ILE A 21 4.75 -3.53 -3.72
C ILE A 21 3.73 -2.78 -4.56
N THR A 22 2.47 -2.77 -4.13
CA THR A 22 1.38 -2.02 -4.76
C THR A 22 1.13 -0.70 -4.05
N ILE A 23 1.03 0.36 -4.84
CA ILE A 23 0.81 1.73 -4.37
C ILE A 23 -0.47 2.24 -5.05
N GLY A 24 -1.48 2.60 -4.27
CA GLY A 24 -2.72 3.21 -4.78
C GLY A 24 -2.88 4.66 -4.34
N SER A 25 -3.84 5.37 -4.91
CA SER A 25 -4.26 6.72 -4.45
C SER A 25 -5.41 6.67 -3.45
N ASP A 26 -6.19 5.59 -3.44
CA ASP A 26 -7.37 5.47 -2.59
C ASP A 26 -7.05 4.75 -1.28
N THR A 27 -7.48 5.32 -0.15
CA THR A 27 -7.32 4.69 1.17
C THR A 27 -8.03 3.34 1.26
N SER A 28 -9.15 3.20 0.55
CA SER A 28 -9.93 1.97 0.48
C SER A 28 -9.11 0.79 -0.07
N CYS A 29 -8.12 1.06 -0.94
CA CYS A 29 -7.25 0.05 -1.52
C CYS A 29 -6.29 -0.55 -0.47
N ALA A 30 -5.75 0.28 0.42
CA ALA A 30 -4.91 -0.18 1.53
C ALA A 30 -5.76 -0.91 2.58
N THR A 31 -6.89 -0.34 2.99
CA THR A 31 -7.73 -0.96 4.03
C THR A 31 -8.33 -2.30 3.60
N SER A 32 -8.61 -2.49 2.32
CA SER A 32 -9.09 -3.77 1.76
C SER A 32 -7.98 -4.80 1.50
N GLY A 33 -6.70 -4.43 1.66
CA GLY A 33 -5.56 -5.32 1.39
C GLY A 33 -5.27 -5.54 -0.09
N ASN A 34 -5.89 -4.76 -0.98
CA ASN A 34 -5.65 -4.80 -2.42
C ASN A 34 -4.34 -4.11 -2.80
N CYS A 35 -3.91 -3.10 -2.03
CA CYS A 35 -2.57 -2.55 -2.11
C CYS A 35 -1.81 -2.57 -0.78
N VAL A 36 -0.47 -2.55 -0.90
CA VAL A 36 0.43 -2.47 0.24
C VAL A 36 0.36 -1.08 0.88
N MET A 37 0.30 -0.02 0.06
CA MET A 37 0.10 1.34 0.56
C MET A 37 -0.84 2.15 -0.31
N SER A 38 -1.50 3.13 0.29
CA SER A 38 -2.20 4.21 -0.40
C SER A 38 -1.55 5.55 -0.08
N VAL A 39 -1.43 6.43 -1.07
CA VAL A 39 -0.94 7.79 -0.92
C VAL A 39 -2.01 8.74 -1.44
N SER A 40 -2.66 9.48 -0.53
CA SER A 40 -3.57 10.57 -0.89
C SER A 40 -2.85 11.89 -0.67
N ALA A 41 -3.01 12.86 -1.58
CA ALA A 41 -2.35 14.17 -1.51
C ALA A 41 -3.26 15.32 -1.07
N ASP A 42 -4.59 15.15 -1.14
CA ASP A 42 -5.56 16.22 -0.85
C ASP A 42 -6.41 15.90 0.38
N PRO A 43 -6.58 16.84 1.33
CA PRO A 43 -5.98 18.19 1.43
C PRO A 43 -4.55 18.23 2.00
N LYS A 44 -3.98 17.07 2.34
CA LYS A 44 -2.60 16.89 2.80
C LYS A 44 -2.10 15.51 2.38
N VAL A 45 -0.79 15.35 2.24
CA VAL A 45 -0.18 14.04 1.95
C VAL A 45 -0.36 13.12 3.15
N GLU A 46 -1.18 12.08 2.98
CA GLU A 46 -1.36 10.99 3.93
C GLU A 46 -0.99 9.67 3.27
N ILE A 47 -0.16 8.89 3.97
CA ILE A 47 0.28 7.56 3.53
C ILE A 47 -0.33 6.54 4.50
N VAL A 48 -1.08 5.59 3.97
CA VAL A 48 -1.66 4.48 4.75
C VAL A 48 -1.07 3.17 4.23
N VAL A 49 -0.58 2.33 5.13
CA VAL A 49 0.04 1.04 4.81
C VAL A 49 -0.74 -0.11 5.43
N ASN A 50 -1.02 -1.14 4.64
CA ASN A 50 -1.59 -2.38 5.15
C ASN A 50 -0.48 -3.33 5.56
N ARG A 51 -0.41 -3.66 6.85
CA ARG A 51 0.69 -4.45 7.40
C ARG A 51 0.65 -5.91 6.95
N ALA A 52 -0.55 -6.46 6.77
CA ALA A 52 -0.71 -7.83 6.29
C ALA A 52 -0.30 -7.96 4.81
N ALA A 53 -0.68 -6.98 3.98
CA ALA A 53 -0.28 -6.93 2.57
C ALA A 53 1.23 -6.72 2.43
N ALA A 54 1.83 -5.86 3.27
CA ALA A 54 3.28 -5.66 3.32
C ALA A 54 4.04 -6.94 3.67
N ALA A 55 3.62 -7.65 4.73
CA ALA A 55 4.22 -8.91 5.15
C ALA A 55 4.11 -9.98 4.06
N ALA A 56 2.98 -10.04 3.37
CA ALA A 56 2.73 -10.98 2.28
C ALA A 56 3.66 -10.81 1.08
N VAL A 57 4.16 -9.60 0.81
CA VAL A 57 5.14 -9.33 -0.26
C VAL A 57 6.58 -9.30 0.26
N GLY A 58 6.79 -9.48 1.57
CA GLY A 58 8.10 -9.36 2.21
C GLY A 58 8.60 -7.92 2.32
N ALA A 59 7.72 -6.92 2.24
CA ALA A 59 8.10 -5.52 2.41
C ALA A 59 8.33 -5.19 3.89
N VAL A 60 9.47 -4.57 4.18
CA VAL A 60 9.87 -4.14 5.53
C VAL A 60 10.02 -2.63 5.52
N PHE A 61 9.26 -1.94 6.37
CA PHE A 61 9.37 -0.50 6.55
C PHE A 61 10.27 -0.16 7.74
N LYS A 62 11.17 0.81 7.56
CA LYS A 62 12.02 1.30 8.66
C LYS A 62 11.17 1.98 9.74
N ALA A 63 11.62 1.92 10.99
CA ALA A 63 10.89 2.50 12.12
C ALA A 63 10.58 3.99 11.96
N ALA A 64 11.51 4.77 11.41
CA ALA A 64 11.29 6.19 11.12
C ALA A 64 10.18 6.44 10.10
N PHE A 65 10.03 5.54 9.11
CA PHE A 65 8.93 5.63 8.14
C PHE A 65 7.59 5.37 8.81
N ARG A 66 7.54 4.41 9.75
CA ARG A 66 6.34 4.09 10.54
C ARG A 66 5.84 5.23 11.43
N MET A 67 6.71 6.19 11.78
CA MET A 67 6.30 7.40 12.52
C MET A 67 5.62 8.46 11.63
N MET A 68 5.77 8.38 10.30
CA MET A 68 5.20 9.34 9.35
C MET A 68 3.91 8.84 8.66
N ILE A 69 3.55 7.57 8.82
CA ILE A 69 2.45 6.91 8.10
C ILE A 69 1.41 6.35 9.06
N ARG A 70 0.22 6.05 8.54
CA ARG A 70 -0.83 5.32 9.26
C ARG A 70 -0.79 3.84 8.88
N GLU A 71 -0.84 2.94 9.86
CA GLU A 71 -0.90 1.49 9.63
C GLU A 71 -2.34 0.97 9.83
N VAL A 72 -2.75 0.03 8.98
CA VAL A 72 -4.01 -0.73 9.06
C VAL A 72 -3.80 -2.23 8.92
#